data_AF-A0A219AIV4-F1
#
_entry.id   AF-A0A219AIV4-F1
#
_cell.length_a   1.000
_cell.length_b   1.000
_cell.length_c   1.000
_cell.angle_alpha   90.00
_cell.angle_beta   90.00
_cell.angle_gamma   90.00
#
_symmetry.space_group_name_H-M   'P 1'
#
loop_
_entity.id
_entity.type
_entity.pdbx_description
1 polymer ?
#
loop_
_entity_poly.entity_id
_entity_poly.type
_entity_poly.pdbx_seq_one_letter_code
_entity_poly.pdbx_strand_id
1 'polypeptide(L)'
;MGQDIFKESFQPKAYIATYQDLGLIKDNYLTVISPRKKVRQYSLRPQKSELPANFKLYYDEVPLKNSVQNLIDDYVSAYQSTSFWLQKNQLNK
;
A
#
# COMPACT_ATOMS: atom_id res chain seq x y z
N MET A 1 0.62 -11.81 -1.69
CA MET A 1 0.76 -12.20 -0.27
C MET A 1 -0.53 -11.86 0.46
N GLY A 2 -1.46 -12.80 0.55
CA GLY A 2 -2.65 -12.64 1.40
C GLY A 2 -2.31 -12.96 2.84
N GLN A 3 -3.04 -12.36 3.78
CA GLN A 3 -3.03 -12.76 5.18
C GLN A 3 -4.44 -13.12 5.59
N ASP A 4 -4.55 -14.08 6.50
CA ASP A 4 -5.80 -14.40 7.17
C ASP A 4 -6.14 -13.25 8.13
N ILE A 5 -7.31 -12.62 7.93
CA ILE A 5 -7.77 -11.47 8.70
C ILE A 5 -8.12 -11.81 10.15
N PHE A 6 -8.34 -13.09 10.46
CA PHE A 6 -8.69 -13.54 11.81
C PHE A 6 -7.46 -13.87 12.66
N LYS A 7 -6.25 -13.86 12.08
CA LYS A 7 -5.01 -14.10 12.84
C LYS A 7 -4.59 -12.86 13.61
N GLU A 8 -4.10 -13.04 14.83
CA GLU A 8 -3.54 -11.95 15.65
C GLU A 8 -2.35 -11.26 14.98
N SER A 9 -1.60 -11.99 14.15
CA SER A 9 -0.46 -11.46 13.39
C SER A 9 -0.88 -10.67 12.13
N PHE A 10 -2.17 -10.45 11.91
CA PHE A 10 -2.66 -9.75 10.73
C PHE A 10 -2.16 -8.31 10.69
N GLN A 11 -1.59 -7.92 9.55
CA GLN A 11 -1.16 -6.56 9.28
C GLN A 11 -2.02 -5.95 8.17
N PRO A 12 -2.88 -4.96 8.47
CA PRO A 12 -3.73 -4.31 7.48
C PRO A 12 -2.90 -3.65 6.38
N LYS A 13 -3.15 -4.03 5.14
CA LYS A 13 -2.56 -3.40 3.96
C LYS A 13 -3.40 -3.67 2.71
N ALA A 14 -3.29 -2.80 1.72
CA ALA A 14 -3.92 -2.99 0.42
C ALA A 14 -2.92 -2.69 -0.70
N TYR A 15 -2.81 -3.62 -1.66
CA TYR A 15 -2.07 -3.41 -2.90
C TYR A 15 -3.06 -2.99 -3.99
N ILE A 16 -2.72 -1.93 -4.73
CA ILE A 16 -3.55 -1.34 -5.77
C ILE A 16 -2.70 -1.28 -7.04
N ALA A 17 -3.26 -1.64 -8.18
CA ALA A 17 -2.58 -1.44 -9.45
C ALA A 17 -3.54 -0.77 -10.42
N THR A 18 -3.12 0.36 -10.96
CA THR A 18 -3.70 0.97 -12.16
C THR A 18 -2.75 0.72 -13.32
N TYR A 19 -3.10 1.17 -14.53
CA TYR A 19 -2.33 0.88 -15.75
C TYR A 19 -0.81 1.07 -15.60
N GLN A 20 -0.39 2.25 -15.14
CA GLN A 20 1.02 2.61 -15.00
C GLN A 20 1.48 2.74 -13.54
N ASP A 21 0.55 3.02 -12.64
CA ASP A 21 0.86 3.31 -11.25
C ASP A 21 0.49 2.14 -10.35
N LEU A 22 1.43 1.81 -9.49
CA LEU A 22 1.22 0.86 -8.42
C LEU A 22 0.98 1.66 -7.13
N GLY A 23 -0.04 1.31 -6.34
CA GLY A 23 -0.28 1.80 -4.98
C GLY A 23 -0.13 0.76 -3.85
N LEU A 24 0.36 1.21 -2.68
CA LEU A 24 0.24 0.51 -1.40
C LEU A 24 -0.38 1.45 -0.37
N ILE A 25 -1.42 0.95 0.30
CA ILE A 25 -1.96 1.55 1.52
C ILE A 25 -1.50 0.71 2.71
N LYS A 26 -0.76 1.33 3.64
CA LYS A 26 -0.28 0.71 4.89
C LYS A 26 -0.01 1.82 5.92
N ASP A 27 -0.31 1.57 7.19
CA ASP A 27 -0.02 2.48 8.31
C ASP A 27 -0.52 3.93 8.10
N ASN A 28 -1.69 4.10 7.48
CA ASN A 28 -2.27 5.40 7.11
C ASN A 28 -1.46 6.20 6.08
N TYR A 29 -0.64 5.53 5.27
CA TYR A 29 0.06 6.13 4.14
C TYR A 29 -0.35 5.47 2.83
N LEU A 30 -0.49 6.28 1.79
CA LEU A 30 -0.54 5.85 0.41
C LEU A 30 0.84 6.07 -0.21
N THR A 31 1.48 4.98 -0.66
CA THR A 31 2.72 5.02 -1.46
C THR A 31 2.40 4.67 -2.90
N VAL A 32 2.69 5.58 -3.82
CA VAL A 32 2.51 5.40 -5.26
C VAL A 32 3.87 5.32 -5.94
N ILE A 33 4.11 4.23 -6.68
CA ILE A 33 5.26 4.10 -7.57
C ILE A 33 4.76 4.14 -9.01
N SER A 34 5.25 5.15 -9.73
CA SER A 34 4.98 5.37 -11.15
C SER A 34 6.15 4.88 -12.01
N PRO A 35 5.96 4.80 -13.35
CA PRO A 35 7.05 4.47 -14.26
C PRO A 35 8.25 5.39 -14.04
N ARG A 36 9.45 4.87 -14.32
CA ARG A 36 10.74 5.55 -14.06
C ARG A 36 11.03 5.78 -12.56
N LYS A 37 10.50 4.93 -11.68
CA LYS A 37 10.77 4.93 -10.23
C LYS A 37 10.42 6.25 -9.54
N LYS A 38 9.41 6.97 -10.05
CA LYS A 38 8.90 8.16 -9.37
C LYS A 38 8.04 7.73 -8.19
N VAL A 39 8.48 8.08 -6.99
CA VAL A 39 7.76 7.77 -5.75
C VAL A 39 7.01 9.00 -5.26
N ARG A 40 5.74 8.82 -4.93
CA ARG A 40 4.91 9.82 -4.25
C ARG A 40 4.32 9.18 -3.00
N GLN A 41 4.34 9.89 -1.88
CA GLN A 41 3.73 9.43 -0.65
C GLN A 41 2.78 10.48 -0.08
N TYR A 42 1.67 9.98 0.46
CA TYR A 42 0.62 10.78 1.05
C TYR A 42 0.27 10.22 2.42
N SER A 43 0.10 11.09 3.40
CA SER A 43 -0.54 10.74 4.67
C SER A 43 -2.05 10.79 4.46
N LEU A 44 -2.74 9.70 4.79
CA LEU A 44 -4.19 9.56 4.71
C LEU A 44 -4.81 10.00 6.02
N ARG A 45 -5.59 11.07 5.99
CA ARG A 45 -6.28 11.60 7.16
C ARG A 45 -7.78 11.45 7.00
N PRO A 46 -8.49 10.79 7.93
CA PRO A 46 -9.93 10.62 7.80
C PRO A 46 -10.61 11.98 7.82
N GLN A 47 -11.52 12.21 6.87
CA GLN A 47 -12.31 13.43 6.83
C GLN A 47 -13.24 13.52 8.05
N LYS A 48 -13.69 14.74 8.36
CA LYS A 48 -14.74 14.94 9.37
C LYS A 48 -16.02 14.29 8.87
N SER A 49 -16.59 13.43 9.69
CA SER A 49 -17.84 12.73 9.42
C SER A 49 -18.51 12.45 10.76
N GLU A 50 -19.84 12.44 10.74
CA GLU A 50 -20.67 12.01 11.87
C GLU A 50 -20.59 10.50 12.11
N LEU A 51 -20.06 9.75 11.13
CA LEU A 51 -19.86 8.31 11.24
C LEU A 51 -18.76 7.95 12.27
N PRO A 52 -18.95 6.85 13.01
CA PRO A 52 -17.91 6.30 13.86
C PRO A 52 -16.61 6.03 13.07
N ALA A 53 -15.46 6.10 13.75
CA ALA A 53 -14.14 6.06 13.10
C ALA A 53 -13.92 4.86 12.17
N ASN A 54 -14.46 3.70 12.53
CA ASN A 54 -14.40 2.45 11.77
C ASN A 54 -15.26 2.45 10.49
N PHE A 55 -16.19 3.40 10.34
CA PHE A 55 -17.06 3.55 9.18
C PHE A 55 -16.73 4.79 8.35
N LYS A 56 -15.61 5.48 8.63
CA LYS A 56 -15.17 6.62 7.82
C LYS A 56 -14.60 6.14 6.49
N LEU A 57 -15.29 6.51 5.41
CA LEU A 57 -14.95 6.10 4.05
C LEU A 57 -13.98 7.06 3.35
N TYR A 58 -14.04 8.35 3.68
CA TYR A 58 -13.31 9.40 2.97
C TYR A 58 -12.09 9.87 3.74
N TYR A 59 -10.97 10.02 3.02
CA TYR A 59 -9.69 10.45 3.54
C TYR A 59 -9.14 11.58 2.68
N ASP A 60 -8.54 12.58 3.34
CA ASP A 60 -7.71 13.59 2.69
C ASP A 60 -6.30 13.03 2.48
N GLU A 61 -5.77 13.25 1.28
CA GLU A 61 -4.40 12.90 0.90
C GLU A 61 -3.50 14.11 1.14
N VAL A 62 -2.64 14.04 2.16
CA VAL A 62 -1.67 15.10 2.46
C VAL A 62 -0.29 14.69 1.93
N PRO A 63 0.25 15.34 0.89
CA PRO A 63 1.56 15.01 0.35
C PRO A 63 2.66 15.11 1.42
N LEU A 64 3.50 14.10 1.49
CA LEU A 64 4.66 14.09 2.39
C LEU A 64 5.83 14.85 1.79
N LYS A 65 6.44 15.75 2.57
CA LYS A 65 7.70 16.42 2.18
C LYS A 65 8.90 15.48 2.27
N ASN A 66 8.93 14.64 3.29
CA ASN A 66 9.95 13.62 3.51
C ASN A 66 9.29 12.25 3.39
N SER A 67 9.88 11.37 2.59
CA SER A 67 9.37 10.01 2.41
C SER A 67 9.65 9.13 3.62
N VAL A 68 8.69 8.27 3.94
CA VAL A 68 8.83 7.18 4.91
C VAL A 68 9.46 5.98 4.20
N GLN A 69 10.78 5.87 4.31
CA GLN A 69 11.58 4.96 3.48
C GLN A 69 11.24 3.47 3.68
N ASN A 70 10.99 3.04 4.93
CA ASN A 70 10.62 1.66 5.23
C ASN A 70 9.37 1.20 4.46
N LEU A 71 8.37 2.08 4.29
CA LEU A 71 7.16 1.76 3.52
C LEU A 71 7.44 1.64 2.02
N ILE A 72 8.41 2.41 1.50
CA ILE A 72 8.87 2.28 0.11
C ILE A 72 9.59 0.95 -0.07
N ASP A 73 10.47 0.59 0.86
CA ASP A 73 11.27 -0.63 0.78
C ASP A 73 10.39 -1.88 0.89
N ASP A 74 9.45 -1.91 1.85
CA ASP A 74 8.42 -2.95 1.98
C ASP A 74 7.66 -3.13 0.66
N TYR A 75 7.33 -2.01 0.04
CA TYR A 75 6.52 -1.97 -1.17
C TYR A 75 7.25 -2.48 -2.40
N VAL A 76 8.47 -1.99 -2.61
CA VAL A 76 9.37 -2.44 -3.69
C VAL A 76 9.66 -3.93 -3.52
N SER A 77 9.93 -4.39 -2.29
CA SER A 77 10.21 -5.78 -1.99
C SER A 77 9.04 -6.69 -2.36
N ALA A 78 7.81 -6.30 -2.02
CA ALA A 78 6.61 -7.06 -2.36
C ALA A 78 6.43 -7.21 -3.89
N TYR A 79 6.62 -6.13 -4.65
CA TYR A 79 6.49 -6.17 -6.11
C TYR A 79 7.60 -6.97 -6.78
N GLN A 80 8.85 -6.77 -6.37
CA GLN A 80 9.98 -7.51 -6.91
C GLN A 80 9.86 -9.01 -6.63
N SER A 81 9.46 -9.36 -5.40
CA SER A 81 9.23 -10.77 -5.02
C SER A 81 8.13 -11.39 -5.88
N THR A 82 7.01 -10.69 -6.06
CA THR A 82 5.89 -11.19 -6.89
C THR A 82 6.30 -11.37 -8.35
N SER A 83 7.05 -10.42 -8.91
CA SER A 83 7.59 -10.51 -10.27
C SER A 83 8.57 -11.69 -10.41
N PHE A 84 9.46 -11.86 -9.44
CA PHE A 84 10.39 -12.98 -9.40
C PHE A 84 9.66 -14.33 -9.34
N TRP A 85 8.67 -14.48 -8.46
CA TRP A 85 7.88 -15.70 -8.36
C TRP A 85 7.12 -16.00 -9.64
N LEU A 86 6.55 -14.98 -10.29
CA LEU A 86 5.90 -15.14 -11.60
C LEU A 86 6.88 -15.66 -12.64
N GLN A 87 8.04 -15.02 -12.77
CA GLN A 87 9.09 -15.44 -13.72
C GLN A 87 9.60 -16.86 -13.48
N LYS A 88 9.54 -17.33 -12.22
CA LYS A 88 9.95 -18.67 -11.81
C LYS A 88 8.79 -19.68 -11.74
N ASN A 89 7.57 -19.31 -12.16
CA ASN A 89 6.36 -20.13 -12.05
C ASN A 89 6.09 -20.65 -10.63
N GLN A 90 6.37 -19.83 -9.60
CA GLN A 90 6.25 -20.20 -8.18
C GLN A 90 4.93 -19.75 -7.54
N LEU A 91 3.99 -19.19 -8.32
CA LEU A 91 2.73 -18.65 -7.79
C LEU A 91 1.64 -19.72 -7.57
N ASN A 92 1.78 -20.91 -8.16
CA ASN A 92 0.78 -21.99 -8.11
C ASN A 92 1.17 -23.10 -7.13
N LYS A 93 1.69 -22.75 -5.95
CA LYS A 93 2.04 -23.75 -4.92
C LYS A 93 0.89 -24.00 -3.96
#